data_AF-A0A9J5XA71-F1
#
_entry.id   AF-A0A9J5XA71-F1
#
_cell.length_a   1.000
_cell.length_b   1.000
_cell.length_c   1.000
_cell.angle_alpha   90.00
_cell.angle_beta   90.00
_cell.angle_gamma   90.00
#
_symmetry.space_group_name_H-M   'P 1'
#
loop_
_entity.id
_entity.type
_entity.pdbx_description
1 polymer ?
#
loop_
_entity_poly.entity_id
_entity_poly.type
_entity_poly.pdbx_seq_one_letter_code
_entity_poly.pdbx_strand_id
1 'polypeptide(L)' 'MTLRNPHPSDGFEKNVIHTEITTEQYATKQVVIPKIPLSPPEDEQSQFKFIWKQFPIRLYFVMTINKMHYQMLDYIL' A
#
# COMPACT_ATOMS: atom_id res chain seq x y z
N MET A 1 23.48 15.95 28.92
CA MET A 1 23.83 15.34 27.63
C MET A 1 23.44 13.88 27.67
N THR A 2 22.21 13.56 27.25
CA THR A 2 21.80 12.17 27.02
C THR A 2 21.86 11.94 25.53
N LEU A 3 22.78 11.08 25.09
CA LEU A 3 22.83 10.60 23.71
C LEU A 3 21.50 9.89 23.43
N ARG A 4 20.59 10.55 22.71
CA ARG A 4 19.44 9.85 22.11
C ARG A 4 20.04 8.90 21.09
N ASN A 5 20.00 7.60 21.38
CA ASN A 5 20.29 6.57 20.40
C ASN A 5 19.40 6.84 19.17
N PRO A 6 19.93 6.81 17.93
CA PRO A 6 19.11 6.96 16.74
C PRO A 6 18.11 5.80 16.70
N HIS A 7 16.82 6.12 16.83
CA HIS A 7 15.74 5.16 16.75
C HIS A 7 15.69 4.59 15.32
N PRO A 8 15.69 3.27 15.12
CA PRO A 8 15.66 2.67 13.79
C PRO A 8 14.27 2.82 13.17
N SER A 9 13.85 4.01 12.73
CA SER A 9 12.56 4.14 12.01
C SER A 9 12.25 5.46 11.29
N ASP A 10 13.12 6.48 11.26
CA ASP A 10 12.80 7.78 10.63
C ASP A 10 12.36 7.71 9.15
N GLY A 11 12.68 6.59 8.47
CA GLY A 11 12.20 6.27 7.13
C GLY A 11 11.03 5.28 7.05
N PHE A 12 10.82 4.42 8.05
CA PHE A 12 9.78 3.39 8.02
C PHE A 12 8.39 4.02 8.17
N GLU A 13 8.22 4.87 9.17
CA GLU A 13 6.95 5.56 9.48
C GLU A 13 6.40 6.38 8.29
N LYS A 14 7.29 6.90 7.43
CA LYS A 14 6.91 7.70 6.25
C LYS A 14 6.37 6.86 5.07
N ASN A 15 6.55 5.54 5.12
CA ASN A 15 6.17 4.62 4.05
C ASN A 15 5.04 3.67 4.47
N VAL A 16 4.35 3.95 5.56
CA VAL A 16 3.28 3.08 6.07
C VAL A 16 2.08 3.90 6.49
N ILE A 17 0.89 3.32 6.33
CA ILE A 17 -0.34 3.82 6.96
C ILE A 17 -0.67 2.85 8.08
N HIS A 18 -0.65 3.35 9.31
CA HIS A 18 -1.21 2.65 10.47
C HIS A 18 -2.69 3.01 10.55
N THR A 19 -3.56 2.00 10.54
CA THR A 19 -5.00 2.21 10.65
C THR A 19 -5.65 1.03 11.34
N GLU A 20 -6.84 1.27 11.86
CA GLU A 20 -7.73 0.25 12.41
C GLU A 20 -8.84 -0.06 11.40
N ILE A 21 -9.26 -1.32 11.32
CA ILE A 21 -10.49 -1.67 10.62
C ILE A 21 -11.67 -1.30 11.50
N THR A 22 -12.54 -0.42 11.03
CA THR A 22 -13.68 0.10 11.80
C THR A 22 -14.98 -0.67 11.57
N THR A 23 -15.01 -1.59 10.61
CA THR A 23 -16.26 -2.22 10.12
C THR A 23 -16.25 -3.74 10.23
N GLU A 24 -17.44 -4.28 10.49
CA GLU A 24 -17.79 -5.71 10.42
C GLU A 24 -16.87 -6.66 11.22
N GLN A 25 -16.68 -7.87 10.68
CA GLN A 25 -16.05 -9.04 11.31
C GLN A 25 -14.59 -8.85 11.71
N TYR A 26 -13.93 -7.79 11.23
CA TYR A 26 -12.54 -7.47 11.58
C TYR A 26 -12.40 -6.14 12.34
N ALA A 27 -13.50 -5.62 12.88
CA ALA A 27 -13.49 -4.40 13.68
C ALA A 27 -12.40 -4.46 14.77
N THR A 28 -11.78 -3.32 15.08
CA THR A 28 -10.68 -3.16 16.04
C THR A 28 -9.34 -3.80 15.68
N LYS A 29 -9.23 -4.44 14.51
CA LYS A 29 -7.95 -4.97 14.02
C LYS A 29 -7.05 -3.83 13.52
N GLN A 30 -5.89 -3.67 14.15
CA GLN A 30 -4.82 -2.82 13.66
C GLN A 30 -4.18 -3.43 12.42
N VAL A 31 -4.05 -2.64 11.35
CA VAL A 31 -3.42 -3.03 10.10
C VAL A 31 -2.42 -1.97 9.66
N VAL A 32 -1.36 -2.44 8.99
CA VAL A 32 -0.32 -1.58 8.42
C VAL A 32 -0.34 -1.75 6.91
N ILE A 33 -0.53 -0.64 6.19
CA ILE A 33 -0.54 -0.63 4.73
C ILE A 33 0.77 0.01 4.25
N PRO A 34 1.73 -0.77 3.71
CA PRO A 34 2.99 -0.23 3.25
C PRO A 34 2.86 0.43 1.87
N LYS A 35 3.70 1.42 1.62
CA LYS A 35 3.87 2.08 0.33
C LYS A 35 4.72 1.18 -0.57
N ILE A 36 4.17 0.78 -1.71
CA ILE A 36 4.82 -0.11 -2.66
C ILE A 36 5.48 0.74 -3.75
N PRO A 37 6.79 0.54 -4.04
CA PRO A 37 7.42 1.11 -5.21
C PRO A 37 6.98 0.34 -6.47
N LEU A 38 6.48 1.05 -7.47
CA LEU A 38 6.32 0.56 -8.82
C LEU A 38 7.38 1.20 -9.70
N SER A 39 8.23 0.36 -10.28
CA SER A 39 9.18 0.77 -11.31
C SER A 39 8.85 0.05 -12.62
N PRO A 40 9.20 0.65 -13.76
CA PRO A 40 9.22 -0.09 -15.02
C PRO A 40 10.18 -1.29 -14.95
N PRO A 41 10.01 -2.30 -15.82
CA PRO A 41 10.94 -3.41 -15.96
C PRO A 41 12.36 -2.91 -16.26
N GLU A 42 13.37 -3.66 -15.82
CA GLU A 42 14.78 -3.27 -16.04
C GLU A 42 15.18 -3.25 -17.52
N ASP A 43 14.49 -4.01 -18.37
CA ASP A 43 14.78 -4.15 -19.80
C ASP A 43 14.25 -2.98 -20.65
N GLU A 44 13.48 -2.05 -20.06
CA GLU A 44 13.13 -0.81 -20.73
C GLU A 44 14.38 0.07 -20.80
N GLN A 45 14.93 0.27 -22.01
CA GLN A 45 16.05 1.18 -22.29
C GLN A 45 15.66 2.65 -22.11
N SER A 46 15.15 3.00 -20.93
CA SER A 46 14.89 4.37 -20.51
C SER A 46 16.14 4.94 -19.87
N GLN A 47 16.52 6.15 -20.27
CA GLN A 47 17.63 6.90 -19.67
C GLN A 47 17.33 7.30 -18.21
N PHE A 48 16.06 7.20 -17.77
CA PHE A 48 15.61 7.51 -16.42
C PHE A 48 14.65 6.43 -15.89
N LYS A 49 14.92 5.89 -14.70
CA LYS A 49 14.03 4.95 -14.00
C LYS A 49 13.02 5.74 -13.15
N PHE A 50 11.75 5.76 -13.55
CA PHE A 50 10.67 6.37 -12.76
C PHE A 50 10.16 5.38 -11.71
N ILE A 51 10.32 5.71 -10.43
CA ILE A 51 9.79 4.89 -9.33
C ILE A 51 8.59 5.61 -8.72
N TRP A 52 7.40 5.03 -8.89
CA TRP A 52 6.16 5.50 -8.32
C TRP A 52 5.95 4.83 -6.97
N LYS A 53 5.98 5.59 -5.88
CA LYS A 53 5.63 5.04 -4.57
C LYS A 53 4.15 5.28 -4.32
N GLN A 54 3.36 4.21 -4.22
CA GLN A 54 1.91 4.31 -3.96
C GLN A 54 1.46 3.36 -2.85
N PHE A 55 0.42 3.75 -2.11
CA PHE A 55 -0.26 2.84 -1.22
C PHE A 55 -1.22 1.95 -2.05
N PRO A 56 -1.31 0.65 -1.75
CA PRO A 56 -2.21 -0.28 -2.43
C PRO A 56 -3.67 -0.10 -1.96
N ILE A 57 -4.21 1.12 -2.01
CA ILE A 57 -5.57 1.46 -1.59
C ILE A 57 -6.29 2.08 -2.79
N ARG A 58 -7.49 1.59 -3.09
CA ARG A 58 -8.36 2.13 -4.13
C ARG A 58 -9.81 2.03 -3.67
N LEU A 59 -10.55 3.15 -3.70
CA LEU A 59 -11.98 3.17 -3.43
C LEU A 59 -12.73 2.81 -4.72
N TYR A 60 -13.57 1.78 -4.70
CA TYR A 60 -14.37 1.37 -5.86
C TYR A 60 -15.80 1.02 -5.46
N PHE A 61 -16.77 1.64 -6.13
CA PHE A 61 -18.18 1.20 -6.13
C PHE A 61 -18.50 0.34 -7.36
N VAL A 62 -17.70 0.47 -8.42
CA VAL A 62 -17.78 -0.29 -9.66
C VAL A 62 -16.36 -0.61 -10.08
N MET A 63 -16.13 -1.83 -10.56
CA MET A 63 -14.84 -2.31 -11.01
C MET A 63 -14.96 -2.91 -12.41
N THR A 64 -13.93 -2.77 -13.25
CA THR A 64 -13.93 -3.39 -14.59
C THR A 64 -13.56 -4.88 -14.50
N ILE A 65 -13.98 -5.68 -15.49
CA ILE A 65 -13.71 -7.14 -15.54
C ILE A 65 -12.24 -7.47 -15.34
N ASN A 66 -11.36 -6.74 -16.03
CA ASN A 66 -9.91 -6.98 -15.95
C ASN A 66 -9.32 -6.65 -14.57
N LYS A 67 -10.01 -5.86 -13.75
CA LYS A 67 -9.55 -5.49 -12.39
C LYS A 67 -10.02 -6.49 -11.33
N MET A 68 -11.18 -7.13 -11.52
CA MET A 68 -11.67 -8.18 -10.61
C MET A 68 -11.17 -9.58 -10.99
N HIS A 69 -10.50 -9.74 -12.13
CA HIS A 69 -9.86 -11.00 -12.47
C HIS A 69 -8.86 -11.37 -11.36
N TYR A 70 -9.03 -12.56 -10.77
CA TYR A 70 -8.29 -13.07 -9.61
C TYR A 70 -8.66 -12.46 -8.24
N GLN A 71 -9.78 -11.74 -8.14
CA GLN A 71 -10.35 -11.31 -6.85
C GLN A 71 -11.63 -12.08 -6.55
N MET A 72 -11.84 -12.43 -5.27
CA MET A 72 -13.09 -12.98 -4.78
C MET A 72 -13.97 -11.84 -4.25
N LEU A 73 -15.18 -11.71 -4.76
CA LEU A 73 -16.20 -10.79 -4.23
C LEU A 73 -17.37 -11.62 -3.70
N ASP A 74 -17.88 -11.25 -2.53
CA ASP A 74 -19.03 -11.92 -1.92
C ASP A 74 -20.34 -11.59 -2.67
N TYR A 75 -20.41 -10.41 -3.29
CA TYR A 75 -21.57 -9.94 -4.05
C TYR A 75 -21.14 -9.14 -5.29
N ILE A 76 -21.84 -9.36 -6.41
CA ILE A 76 -21.70 -8.63 -7.67
C ILE A 76 -23.10 -8.10 -8.01
N LEU A 77 -23.19 -6.82 -8.43
CA LEU A 77 -24.44 -6.18 -8.81
C LEU A 77 -24.83 -6.50 -10.26
#